data_AF-A0A354T7M5-F1
#
_entry.id   AF-A0A354T7M5-F1
#
_cell.length_a   1.000
_cell.length_b   1.000
_cell.length_c   1.000
_cell.angle_alpha   90.00
_cell.angle_beta   90.00
_cell.angle_gamma   90.00
#
_symmetry.space_group_name_H-M   'P 1'
#
loop_
_entity.id
_entity.type
_entity.pdbx_description
1 polymer ?
#
loop_
_entity_poly.entity_id
_entity_poly.type
_entity_poly.pdbx_seq_one_letter_code
_entity_poly.pdbx_strand_id
1 'polypeptide(L)'
;MDYSAVIAGKRTRFADLEDIIGRPNFYDDAKKAGDMLREHRSLQNLLTHWDAFEKTQVELAENRVMAKSQEDKELAEMAAAEIPVLEQRLVD
;
A
#
# COMPACT_ATOMS: atom_id res chain seq x y z
N MET A 1 7.91 12.52 4.91
CA MET A 1 6.84 12.73 5.91
C MET A 1 6.35 11.35 6.31
N ASP A 2 6.24 11.06 7.60
CA ASP A 2 5.75 9.76 8.06
C ASP A 2 4.21 9.76 8.07
N TYR A 3 3.62 8.97 7.17
CA TYR A 3 2.17 8.83 7.04
C TYR A 3 1.62 7.59 7.75
N SER A 4 2.47 6.78 8.39
CA SER A 4 2.09 5.50 9.01
C SER A 4 0.92 5.65 9.98
N ALA A 5 0.95 6.67 10.85
CA ALA A 5 -0.13 6.94 11.81
C ALA A 5 -1.46 7.29 11.13
N VAL A 6 -1.42 8.06 10.03
CA VAL A 6 -2.63 8.42 9.26
C VAL A 6 -3.20 7.18 8.59
N ILE A 7 -2.34 6.36 7.98
CA ILE A 7 -2.74 5.12 7.31
C ILE A 7 -3.32 4.11 8.29
N ALA A 8 -2.76 3.99 9.50
CA ALA A 8 -3.33 3.15 10.55
C ALA A 8 -4.78 3.54 10.84
N GLY A 9 -5.06 4.84 10.97
CA GLY A 9 -6.43 5.35 11.12
C GLY A 9 -7.33 5.03 9.91
N LYS A 10 -6.79 5.07 8.68
CA LYS A 10 -7.54 4.69 7.47
C LYS A 10 -7.84 3.19 7.42
N ARG A 11 -6.93 2.34 7.87
CA ARG A 11 -7.16 0.88 7.98
C ARG A 11 -8.25 0.57 9.00
N THR A 12 -8.24 1.23 10.17
CA THR A 12 -9.33 1.09 11.16
C THR A 12 -10.67 1.49 10.55
N ARG A 13 -10.75 2.66 9.89
CA ARG A 13 -11.99 3.09 9.24
C ARG A 13 -12.44 2.13 8.14
N PHE A 14 -11.51 1.56 7.37
CA PHE A 14 -11.83 0.59 6.34
C PHE A 14 -12.49 -0.67 6.93
N ALA A 15 -11.91 -1.23 8.00
CA ALA A 15 -12.49 -2.38 8.70
C ALA A 15 -13.88 -2.07 9.30
N ASP A 16 -14.07 -0.86 9.86
CA ASP A 16 -15.37 -0.43 10.36
C ASP A 16 -16.42 -0.39 9.24
N LEU A 17 -16.04 0.07 8.05
CA LEU A 17 -16.93 0.09 6.89
C LEU A 17 -17.28 -1.33 6.42
N GLU A 18 -16.31 -2.26 6.40
CA GLU A 18 -16.56 -3.66 6.04
C GLU A 18 -17.57 -4.31 7.00
N ASP A 19 -17.43 -4.08 8.30
CA ASP A 19 -18.40 -4.56 9.30
C ASP A 19 -19.80 -4.00 9.04
N ILE A 20 -19.92 -2.69 8.79
CA ILE A 20 -21.21 -2.04 8.55
C ILE A 20 -21.86 -2.52 7.25
N ILE A 21 -21.08 -2.66 6.17
CA ILE A 21 -21.56 -3.15 4.86
C ILE A 21 -22.08 -4.59 4.97
N GLY A 22 -21.48 -5.42 5.83
CA GLY A 22 -21.89 -6.80 6.06
C GLY A 22 -23.21 -6.96 6.82
N ARG A 23 -23.79 -5.88 7.36
CA ARG A 23 -25.02 -5.96 8.17
C ARG A 23 -26.26 -6.17 7.29
N PRO A 24 -27.24 -7.01 7.70
CA PRO A 24 -28.44 -7.29 6.91
C PRO A 24 -29.28 -6.05 6.57
N ASN A 25 -29.23 -5.02 7.41
CA ASN A 25 -29.99 -3.77 7.27
C ASN A 25 -29.20 -2.64 6.58
N PHE A 26 -28.04 -2.94 5.99
CA PHE A 26 -27.18 -1.92 5.38
C PHE A 26 -27.90 -1.13 4.26
N TYR A 27 -28.76 -1.80 3.49
CA TYR A 27 -29.49 -1.20 2.37
C TYR A 27 -30.83 -0.55 2.74
N ASP A 28 -31.19 -0.48 4.03
CA ASP A 28 -32.43 0.17 4.50
C ASP A 28 -32.46 1.67 4.14
N ASP A 29 -31.29 2.31 4.05
CA ASP A 29 -31.11 3.67 3.54
C ASP A 29 -30.15 3.65 2.35
N ALA A 30 -30.71 3.50 1.14
CA ALA A 30 -29.94 3.38 -0.10
C ALA A 30 -28.99 4.56 -0.35
N LYS A 31 -29.32 5.77 0.13
CA LYS A 31 -28.45 6.94 -0.02
C LYS A 31 -27.22 6.78 0.87
N LYS A 32 -27.41 6.47 2.16
CA LYS A 32 -26.29 6.22 3.08
C LYS A 32 -25.43 5.05 2.63
N ALA A 33 -26.05 3.95 2.18
CA ALA A 33 -25.32 2.80 1.64
C ALA A 33 -24.41 3.19 0.47
N GLY A 34 -24.93 4.00 -0.46
CA GLY A 34 -24.14 4.51 -1.60
C GLY A 34 -22.98 5.42 -1.18
N ASP A 35 -23.14 6.23 -0.13
CA ASP A 35 -22.07 7.06 0.41
C ASP A 35 -20.97 6.20 1.05
N MET A 36 -21.35 5.21 1.84
CA MET A 36 -20.41 4.31 2.53
C MET A 36 -19.65 3.40 1.56
N LEU A 37 -20.29 2.90 0.50
CA LEU A 37 -19.61 2.13 -0.55
C LEU A 37 -18.59 2.97 -1.32
N ARG A 38 -18.87 4.26 -1.56
CA ARG A 38 -17.92 5.18 -2.19
C ARG A 38 -16.72 5.43 -1.28
N GLU A 39 -16.96 5.68 0.01
CA GLU A 39 -15.89 5.83 1.00
C GLU A 39 -15.01 4.56 1.06
N HIS A 40 -15.63 3.38 1.18
CA HIS A 40 -14.94 2.10 1.20
C HIS A 40 -14.04 1.93 -0.03
N ARG A 41 -14.55 2.21 -1.23
CA ARG A 41 -13.76 2.12 -2.47
C ARG A 41 -12.58 3.10 -2.49
N SER A 42 -12.79 4.33 -2.03
CA SER A 42 -11.71 5.33 -1.94
C SER A 42 -10.63 4.91 -0.95
N LEU A 43 -11.01 4.35 0.20
CA LEU A 43 -10.06 3.83 1.19
C LEU A 43 -9.34 2.58 0.69
N GLN A 44 -10.04 1.66 0.01
CA GLN A 44 -9.43 0.47 -0.61
C GLN A 44 -8.30 0.86 -1.57
N ASN A 45 -8.57 1.82 -2.47
CA ASN A 45 -7.57 2.31 -3.42
C ASN A 45 -6.37 2.96 -2.70
N LEU A 46 -6.63 3.80 -1.70
CA LEU A 46 -5.58 4.43 -0.90
C LEU A 46 -4.68 3.40 -0.21
N LEU A 47 -5.29 2.41 0.46
CA LEU A 47 -4.56 1.37 1.17
C LEU A 47 -3.77 0.48 0.21
N THR A 48 -4.33 0.16 -0.96
CA THR A 48 -3.64 -0.60 -2.00
C THR A 48 -2.39 0.14 -2.51
N HIS A 49 -2.50 1.44 -2.76
CA HIS A 49 -1.34 2.24 -3.16
C HIS A 49 -0.29 2.34 -2.05
N TRP A 50 -0.73 2.48 -0.80
CA TRP A 50 0.17 2.49 0.34
C TRP A 50 0.92 1.16 0.51
N ASP A 51 0.21 0.02 0.40
CA ASP A 51 0.82 -1.32 0.46
C ASP A 51 1.88 -1.50 -0.65
N ALA A 52 1.57 -1.05 -1.87
CA ALA A 52 2.52 -1.08 -2.98
C ALA A 52 3.75 -0.19 -2.73
N PHE A 53 3.55 0.98 -2.14
CA PHE A 53 4.61 1.90 -1.76
C PHE A 53 5.52 1.32 -0.67
N GLU A 54 4.95 0.78 0.41
CA GLU A 54 5.71 0.10 1.48
C GLU A 54 6.50 -1.08 0.92
N LYS A 55 5.88 -1.91 0.08
CA LYS A 55 6.56 -3.02 -0.58
C LYS A 55 7.74 -2.55 -1.42
N THR A 56 7.55 -1.50 -2.23
CA THR A 56 8.63 -0.94 -3.06
C THR A 56 9.77 -0.38 -2.21
N GLN A 57 9.49 0.23 -1.05
CA GLN A 57 10.53 0.67 -0.12
C GLN A 57 11.33 -0.50 0.46
N VAL A 58 10.65 -1.59 0.83
CA VAL A 58 11.32 -2.81 1.31
C VAL A 58 12.18 -3.42 0.21
N GLU A 59 11.63 -3.62 -0.98
CA GLU A 59 12.34 -4.13 -2.16
C GLU A 59 13.60 -3.28 -2.48
N LEU A 60 13.50 -1.95 -2.38
CA LEU A 60 14.62 -1.04 -2.58
C LEU A 60 15.69 -1.20 -1.49
N ALA A 61 15.28 -1.34 -0.22
CA ALA A 61 16.20 -1.54 0.89
C ALA A 61 16.96 -2.88 0.74
N GLU A 62 16.26 -3.94 0.37
CA GLU A 62 16.84 -5.26 0.10
C GLU A 62 17.81 -5.22 -1.07
N ASN A 63 17.42 -4.63 -2.20
CA ASN A 63 18.29 -4.47 -3.36
C ASN A 63 19.56 -3.66 -3.05
N ARG A 64 19.46 -2.61 -2.22
CA ARG A 64 20.62 -1.84 -1.75
C ARG A 64 21.58 -2.65 -0.87
N VAL A 65 21.09 -3.66 -0.16
CA VAL A 65 21.93 -4.60 0.60
C VAL A 65 22.57 -5.62 -0.36
N MET A 66 21.78 -6.21 -1.25
CA MET A 66 22.24 -7.20 -2.24
C MET A 66 23.31 -6.63 -3.18
N ALA A 67 23.13 -5.39 -3.65
CA ALA A 67 24.09 -4.69 -4.51
C ALA A 67 25.48 -4.47 -3.86
N LYS A 68 25.58 -4.61 -2.54
CA LYS A 68 26.87 -4.52 -1.80
C LYS A 68 27.53 -5.87 -1.58
N SER A 69 26.87 -6.98 -1.97
CA SER A 69 27.42 -8.32 -1.80
C SER A 69 28.69 -8.47 -2.64
N GLN A 70 29.73 -9.05 -2.03
CA GLN A 70 30.99 -9.37 -2.71
C GLN A 70 31.08 -10.85 -3.11
N GLU A 71 30.17 -11.68 -2.61
CA GLU A 71 30.15 -13.13 -2.80
C GLU A 71 29.54 -13.51 -4.15
N ASP A 72 28.55 -12.75 -4.61
CA ASP A 72 27.86 -12.96 -5.89
C ASP A 72 27.79 -11.65 -6.68
N LYS A 73 28.75 -11.47 -7.58
CA LYS A 73 28.89 -10.23 -8.38
C LYS A 73 27.80 -10.07 -9.43
N GLU A 74 27.34 -11.17 -10.03
CA GLU A 74 26.27 -11.11 -11.03
C GLU A 74 24.96 -10.67 -10.36
N LEU A 75 24.64 -11.25 -9.19
CA LEU A 75 23.49 -10.84 -8.40
C LEU A 75 23.59 -9.38 -7.93
N ALA A 76 24.77 -8.95 -7.49
CA ALA A 76 24.99 -7.57 -7.06
C ALA A 76 24.79 -6.55 -8.20
N GLU A 77 25.27 -6.86 -9.41
CA GLU A 77 25.08 -6.01 -10.59
C GLU A 77 23.61 -5.94 -11.01
N MET A 78 22.88 -7.05 -10.96
CA MET A 78 21.44 -7.07 -11.22
C MET A 78 20.66 -6.22 -10.22
N ALA A 79 20.94 -6.38 -8.92
CA ALA A 79 20.31 -5.58 -7.87
C ALA A 79 20.61 -4.09 -8.03
N ALA A 80 21.85 -3.73 -8.39
CA ALA A 80 22.24 -2.35 -8.65
C ALA A 80 21.48 -1.72 -9.83
N ALA A 81 21.17 -2.51 -10.86
CA ALA A 81 20.38 -2.05 -12.01
C ALA A 81 18.89 -1.88 -11.68
N GLU A 82 18.35 -2.61 -10.70
CA GLU A 82 16.95 -2.53 -10.28
C GLU A 82 16.66 -1.34 -9.36
N ILE A 83 17.64 -0.92 -8.53
CA ILE A 83 17.55 0.25 -7.63
C ILE A 83 16.93 1.50 -8.30
N PRO A 84 17.42 2.00 -9.45
CA PRO A 84 16.87 3.22 -10.06
C PRO A 84 15.42 3.05 -10.54
N VAL A 85 15.01 1.83 -10.92
CA VAL A 85 13.62 1.53 -11.32
C VAL A 85 12.69 1.58 -10.11
N LEU A 86 13.13 1.03 -8.98
CA LEU A 86 12.39 1.08 -7.72
C LEU A 86 12.33 2.51 -7.16
N GLU A 87 13.41 3.28 -7.28
CA GLU A 87 13.41 4.70 -6.91
C GLU A 87 12.43 5.51 -7.75
N GLN A 88 12.35 5.29 -9.06
CA GLN A 88 11.34 5.95 -9.91
C GLN A 88 9.92 5.59 -9.49
N ARG A 89 9.65 4.31 -9.18
CA ARG A 89 8.34 3.84 -8.72
C ARG A 89 7.90 4.48 -7.40
N LEU A 90 8.82 4.93 -6.55
CA LEU A 90 8.48 5.62 -5.29
C LEU A 90 8.12 7.10 -5.48
N VAL A 91 8.42 7.68 -6.65
CA VAL A 91 8.19 9.10 -6.97
C VAL A 91 6.95 9.31 -7.85
N ASP A 92 6.58 8.30 -8.64
CA ASP A 92 5.35 8.27 -9.45
C ASP A 92 4.07 8.11 -8.61
#